data_AF-A0A963S7X0-F1
#
_entry.id   AF-A0A963S7X0-F1
#
_cell.length_a   1.000
_cell.length_b   1.000
_cell.length_c   1.000
_cell.angle_alpha   90.00
_cell.angle_beta   90.00
_cell.angle_gamma   90.00
#
_symmetry.space_group_name_H-M   'P 1'
#
loop_
_entity.id
_entity.type
_entity.pdbx_description
1 polymer ?
#
loop_
_entity_poly.entity_id
_entity_poly.type
_entity_poly.pdbx_seq_one_letter_code
_entity_poly.pdbx_strand_id
1 'polypeptide(L)'
;MTGFDIAVLVIVGFGAVVGFARGFVQEILALAAWIFAVFAIRSLHTPLTEFFVPRVGTDSGAAVLAFAVLLLVPYAAFKLIANWAGAKSRSSVLGPIDRVLGFGFGAIKGTIIIVLAFSVIVLGYDVVWGVQGRPGWIVQARTYPFVNAASEAMVTMIAERRREGAEAENPVSAE
;
A
#
# COMPACT_ATOMS: atom_id res chain seq x y z
N MET A 1 -21.75 17.55 5.93
CA MET A 1 -20.64 16.62 5.65
C MET A 1 -20.46 16.61 4.14
N THR A 2 -19.24 16.79 3.66
CA THR A 2 -18.94 16.72 2.22
C THR A 2 -19.08 15.28 1.73
N GLY A 3 -19.24 15.05 0.42
CA GLY A 3 -19.25 13.70 -0.14
C GLY A 3 -17.96 12.91 0.17
N PHE A 4 -16.84 13.62 0.34
CA PHE A 4 -15.57 13.05 0.76
C PHE A 4 -15.62 12.53 2.21
N ASP A 5 -16.19 13.30 3.15
CA ASP A 5 -16.31 12.86 4.55
C ASP A 5 -17.14 11.56 4.68
N ILE A 6 -18.18 11.43 3.85
CA ILE A 6 -19.01 10.22 3.78
C ILE A 6 -18.19 9.05 3.21
N ALA A 7 -17.44 9.27 2.13
CA ALA A 7 -16.58 8.24 1.54
C ALA A 7 -15.52 7.73 2.53
N VAL A 8 -14.87 8.64 3.27
CA VAL A 8 -13.92 8.30 4.33
C VAL A 8 -14.59 7.42 5.38
N LEU A 9 -15.74 7.83 5.92
CA LEU A 9 -16.44 7.05 6.94
C LEU A 9 -16.86 5.66 6.44
N VAL A 10 -17.33 5.55 5.20
CA VAL A 10 -17.72 4.28 4.60
C VAL A 10 -16.52 3.36 4.45
N ILE A 11 -15.40 3.84 3.89
CA ILE A 11 -14.21 2.99 3.66
C ILE A 11 -13.56 2.59 4.98
N VAL A 12 -13.37 3.53 5.90
CA VAL A 12 -12.76 3.27 7.21
C VAL A 12 -13.66 2.36 8.04
N GLY A 13 -14.96 2.65 8.09
CA GLY A 13 -15.94 1.83 8.81
C GLY A 13 -16.04 0.41 8.23
N PHE A 14 -16.08 0.28 6.90
CA PHE A 14 -16.05 -1.02 6.23
C PHE A 14 -14.74 -1.77 6.53
N GLY A 15 -13.59 -1.09 6.46
CA GLY A 15 -12.30 -1.65 6.81
C GLY A 15 -12.27 -2.16 8.25
N ALA A 16 -12.82 -1.41 9.19
CA ALA A 16 -12.91 -1.77 10.60
C ALA A 16 -13.81 -2.99 10.82
N VAL A 17 -14.98 -3.05 10.16
CA VAL A 17 -15.89 -4.21 10.23
C VAL A 17 -15.25 -5.47 9.64
N VAL A 18 -14.59 -5.35 8.48
CA VAL A 18 -13.86 -6.46 7.87
C VAL A 18 -12.72 -6.94 8.76
N GLY A 19 -11.97 -6.00 9.35
CA GLY A 19 -10.89 -6.29 10.29
C GLY A 19 -11.39 -6.98 11.55
N PHE A 20 -12.54 -6.58 12.08
CA PHE A 20 -13.19 -7.26 13.21
C PHE A 20 -13.60 -8.70 12.86
N ALA A 21 -14.18 -8.90 11.67
CA ALA A 21 -14.62 -10.21 11.20
C ALA A 21 -13.44 -11.17 10.97
N ARG A 22 -12.32 -10.66 10.45
CA ARG A 22 -11.10 -11.43 10.18
C ARG A 22 -10.17 -11.56 11.37
N GLY A 23 -10.19 -10.63 12.32
CA GLY A 23 -9.26 -10.60 13.44
C GLY A 23 -7.85 -10.15 13.04
N PHE A 24 -7.10 -9.69 14.04
CA PHE A 24 -5.78 -9.10 13.88
C PHE A 24 -4.74 -10.06 13.33
N VAL A 25 -4.70 -11.30 13.86
CA VAL A 25 -3.73 -12.32 13.43
C VAL A 25 -3.85 -12.61 11.94
N GLN A 26 -5.09 -12.76 11.45
CA GLN A 26 -5.32 -13.01 10.02
C GLN A 26 -4.87 -11.82 9.17
N GLU A 27 -5.17 -10.60 9.60
CA GLU A 27 -4.83 -9.38 8.88
C GLU A 27 -3.31 -9.16 8.79
N ILE A 28 -2.56 -9.37 9.89
CA ILE A 28 -1.09 -9.27 9.87
C ILE A 28 -0.46 -10.35 9.01
N LEU A 29 -0.90 -11.61 9.13
CA LEU A 29 -0.35 -12.70 8.34
C LEU A 29 -0.67 -12.52 6.85
N ALA A 30 -1.83 -11.94 6.51
CA ALA A 30 -2.18 -11.60 5.13
C ALA A 30 -1.26 -10.51 4.56
N LEU A 31 -0.81 -9.54 5.37
CA LEU A 31 0.19 -8.56 4.95
C LEU A 31 1.59 -9.16 4.85
N ALA A 32 1.96 -10.04 5.79
CA ALA A 32 3.21 -10.78 5.70
C ALA A 32 3.28 -11.62 4.41
N ALA A 33 2.16 -12.20 3.96
CA ALA A 33 2.09 -12.92 2.69
C ALA A 33 2.56 -12.09 1.49
N TRP A 34 2.20 -10.80 1.43
CA TRP A 34 2.67 -9.90 0.39
C TRP A 34 4.17 -9.63 0.49
N ILE A 35 4.68 -9.40 1.70
CA ILE A 35 6.12 -9.20 1.93
C ILE A 35 6.91 -10.43 1.48
N PHE A 36 6.46 -11.63 1.85
CA PHE A 36 7.08 -12.88 1.43
C PHE A 36 7.01 -13.11 -0.07
N ALA A 37 5.89 -12.78 -0.72
CA ALA A 37 5.79 -12.88 -2.17
C ALA A 37 6.78 -11.94 -2.89
N VAL A 38 6.88 -10.68 -2.44
CA VAL A 38 7.87 -9.72 -2.98
C VAL A 38 9.29 -10.22 -2.75
N PHE A 39 9.59 -10.75 -1.56
CA PHE A 39 10.90 -11.33 -1.26
C PHE A 39 11.23 -12.53 -2.16
N ALA A 40 10.25 -13.42 -2.39
CA ALA A 40 10.40 -14.57 -3.27
C ALA A 40 10.66 -14.13 -4.72
N ILE A 41 9.90 -13.16 -5.23
CA ILE A 41 10.14 -12.56 -6.55
C ILE A 41 11.55 -11.97 -6.61
N ARG A 42 11.92 -11.12 -5.66
CA ARG A 42 13.23 -10.46 -5.64
C ARG A 42 14.42 -11.41 -5.62
N SER A 43 14.25 -12.60 -5.02
CA SER A 43 15.34 -13.56 -4.79
C SER A 43 15.39 -14.66 -5.85
N LEU A 44 14.23 -15.07 -6.38
CA LEU A 44 14.10 -16.26 -7.24
C LEU A 44 13.66 -15.94 -8.67
N HIS A 45 13.38 -14.68 -9.02
CA HIS A 45 12.88 -14.33 -10.35
C HIS A 45 13.87 -14.72 -11.46
N THR A 46 15.15 -14.39 -11.34
CA THR A 46 16.17 -14.77 -12.33
C THR A 46 16.32 -16.29 -12.50
N PRO A 47 16.62 -17.08 -11.44
CA PRO A 47 16.82 -18.52 -11.61
C PRO A 47 15.54 -19.24 -12.08
N LEU A 48 14.37 -18.77 -11.68
CA LEU A 48 13.11 -19.36 -12.13
C LEU A 48 12.78 -18.98 -13.58
N THR A 49 13.16 -17.78 -14.02
CA THR A 49 13.03 -17.37 -15.43
C THR A 49 13.91 -18.26 -16.31
N GLU A 50 15.19 -18.43 -15.97
CA GLU A 50 16.11 -19.32 -16.70
C GLU A 50 15.60 -20.76 -16.77
N PHE A 51 14.97 -21.25 -15.70
CA PHE A 51 14.32 -22.56 -15.71
C PHE A 51 13.16 -22.64 -16.69
N PHE A 52 12.38 -21.56 -16.88
CA PHE A 52 11.24 -21.55 -17.79
C PHE A 52 11.60 -21.23 -19.25
N VAL A 53 12.72 -20.57 -19.52
CA VAL A 53 13.15 -20.20 -20.89
C VAL A 53 13.10 -21.40 -21.86
N PRO A 54 13.70 -22.57 -21.54
CA PRO A 54 13.67 -23.73 -22.45
C PRO A 54 12.27 -24.32 -22.68
N ARG A 55 11.31 -24.03 -21.81
CA ARG A 55 9.95 -24.60 -21.83
C ARG A 55 8.94 -23.68 -22.51
N VAL A 56 9.12 -22.38 -22.37
CA VAL A 56 8.23 -21.35 -22.92
C VAL A 56 8.71 -20.86 -24.29
N GLY A 57 10.01 -20.99 -24.60
CA GLY A 57 10.59 -20.65 -25.89
C GLY A 57 10.82 -19.15 -26.12
N THR A 58 10.46 -18.29 -25.16
CA THR A 58 10.74 -16.85 -25.19
C THR A 58 11.15 -16.34 -23.81
N ASP A 59 12.10 -15.41 -23.77
CA ASP A 59 12.60 -14.82 -22.52
C ASP A 59 11.51 -14.01 -21.81
N SER A 60 10.76 -13.19 -22.56
CA SER A 60 9.67 -12.39 -21.99
C SER A 60 8.55 -13.27 -21.43
N GLY A 61 8.16 -14.33 -22.14
CA GLY A 61 7.13 -15.27 -21.67
C GLY A 61 7.57 -16.01 -20.40
N ALA A 62 8.83 -16.46 -20.36
CA ALA A 62 9.40 -17.12 -19.19
C ALA A 62 9.49 -16.17 -17.98
N ALA A 63 9.87 -14.90 -18.19
CA ALA A 63 9.98 -13.91 -17.12
C ALA A 63 8.60 -13.56 -16.51
N VAL A 64 7.57 -13.43 -17.36
CA VAL A 64 6.19 -13.19 -16.90
C VAL A 64 5.65 -14.41 -16.16
N LEU A 65 5.90 -15.62 -16.66
CA LEU A 65 5.49 -16.86 -15.99
C LEU A 65 6.18 -17.03 -14.63
N ALA A 66 7.49 -16.78 -14.56
CA ALA A 66 8.26 -16.81 -13.32
C ALA A 66 7.69 -15.81 -12.29
N PHE A 67 7.41 -14.57 -12.72
CA PHE A 67 6.78 -13.58 -11.87
C PHE A 67 5.41 -14.03 -11.36
N ALA A 68 4.55 -14.54 -12.23
CA ALA A 68 3.22 -15.02 -11.86
C ALA A 68 3.29 -16.17 -10.84
N VAL A 69 4.19 -17.14 -11.05
CA VAL A 69 4.39 -18.27 -10.13
C VAL A 69 4.92 -17.78 -8.78
N LEU A 70 5.95 -16.92 -8.77
CA LEU A 70 6.55 -16.41 -7.54
C LEU A 70 5.66 -15.44 -6.76
N LEU A 71 4.72 -14.80 -7.44
CA LEU A 71 3.69 -14.02 -6.77
C LEU A 71 2.60 -14.94 -6.21
N LEU A 72 1.98 -15.77 -7.05
CA LEU A 72 0.76 -16.49 -6.71
C LEU A 72 1.01 -17.66 -5.75
N VAL A 73 2.07 -18.46 -5.95
CA VAL A 73 2.29 -19.67 -5.17
C VAL A 73 2.63 -19.35 -3.70
N PRO A 74 3.64 -18.50 -3.40
CA PRO A 74 3.94 -18.13 -2.02
C PRO A 74 2.78 -17.37 -1.38
N TYR A 75 2.16 -16.43 -2.11
CA TYR A 75 1.01 -15.69 -1.59
C TYR A 75 -0.15 -16.61 -1.21
N ALA A 76 -0.52 -17.55 -2.08
CA ALA A 76 -1.59 -18.51 -1.80
C ALA A 76 -1.24 -19.39 -0.59
N ALA A 77 -0.01 -19.89 -0.50
CA ALA A 77 0.45 -20.69 0.64
C ALA A 77 0.34 -19.90 1.95
N PHE A 78 0.88 -18.68 2.02
CA PHE A 78 0.80 -17.84 3.21
C PHE A 78 -0.65 -17.42 3.53
N LYS A 79 -1.48 -17.17 2.53
CA LYS A 79 -2.90 -16.85 2.73
C LYS A 79 -3.66 -18.01 3.37
N LEU A 80 -3.36 -19.25 2.99
CA LEU A 80 -3.94 -20.43 3.64
C LEU A 80 -3.53 -20.51 5.12
N ILE A 81 -2.24 -20.27 5.41
CA ILE A 81 -1.71 -20.21 6.78
C ILE A 81 -2.39 -19.10 7.58
N ALA A 82 -2.52 -17.90 7.00
CA ALA A 82 -3.17 -16.75 7.62
C ALA A 82 -4.63 -17.05 7.98
N ASN A 83 -5.37 -17.69 7.08
CA ASN A 83 -6.76 -18.08 7.32
C ASN A 83 -6.88 -19.11 8.44
N TRP A 84 -6.01 -20.12 8.44
CA TRP A 84 -5.99 -21.15 9.48
C TRP A 84 -5.62 -20.58 10.84
N ALA A 85 -4.51 -19.84 10.92
CA ALA A 85 -4.03 -19.22 12.15
C ALA A 85 -5.03 -18.18 12.69
N GLY A 86 -5.63 -17.39 11.80
CA GLY A 86 -6.69 -16.44 12.14
C GLY A 86 -7.92 -17.12 12.74
N ALA A 87 -8.40 -18.20 12.10
CA ALA A 87 -9.53 -18.96 12.62
C ALA A 87 -9.24 -19.53 14.01
N LYS A 88 -8.04 -20.08 14.21
CA LYS A 88 -7.59 -20.62 15.50
C LYS A 88 -7.48 -19.54 16.58
N SER A 89 -6.98 -18.36 16.24
CA SER A 89 -6.92 -17.20 17.13
C SER A 89 -8.32 -16.83 17.62
N ARG A 90 -9.26 -16.67 16.68
CA ARG A 90 -10.65 -16.27 16.98
C ARG A 90 -11.45 -17.30 17.77
N SER A 91 -11.12 -18.58 17.68
CA SER A 91 -11.74 -19.66 18.47
C SER A 91 -11.11 -19.84 19.85
N SER A 92 -10.00 -19.15 20.16
CA SER A 92 -9.32 -19.24 21.44
C SER A 92 -9.89 -18.29 22.49
N VAL A 93 -9.41 -18.38 23.72
CA VAL A 93 -9.72 -17.44 24.81
C VAL A 93 -9.34 -15.99 24.45
N LEU A 94 -8.35 -15.81 23.57
CA LEU A 94 -7.93 -14.49 23.08
C LEU A 94 -8.80 -13.96 21.94
N GLY A 95 -9.80 -14.71 21.48
CA GLY A 95 -10.63 -14.36 20.33
C GLY A 95 -11.25 -12.95 20.40
N PRO A 96 -11.84 -12.51 21.53
CA PRO A 96 -12.35 -11.14 21.66
C PRO A 96 -11.27 -10.07 21.46
N ILE A 97 -10.07 -10.27 22.02
CA ILE A 97 -8.94 -9.35 21.89
C ILE A 97 -8.47 -9.30 20.43
N ASP A 98 -8.33 -10.46 19.79
CA ASP A 98 -7.96 -10.57 18.38
C ASP A 98 -8.94 -9.82 17.45
N ARG A 99 -10.24 -9.88 17.72
CA ARG A 99 -11.26 -9.16 16.95
C ARG A 99 -11.22 -7.65 17.18
N VAL A 100 -11.03 -7.19 18.42
CA VAL A 100 -10.92 -5.74 18.73
C VAL A 100 -9.65 -5.14 18.12
N LEU A 101 -8.52 -5.84 18.21
CA LEU A 101 -7.31 -5.44 17.52
C LEU A 101 -7.49 -5.47 16.00
N GLY A 102 -8.22 -6.46 15.49
CA GLY A 102 -8.58 -6.57 14.08
C GLY A 102 -9.42 -5.37 13.62
N PHE A 103 -10.38 -4.92 14.43
CA PHE A 103 -11.17 -3.72 14.16
C PHE A 103 -10.29 -2.47 14.01
N GLY A 104 -9.41 -2.23 14.99
CA GLY A 104 -8.49 -1.08 14.94
C GLY A 104 -7.54 -1.15 13.75
N PHE A 105 -6.99 -2.34 13.49
CA PHE A 105 -6.13 -2.58 12.34
C PHE A 105 -6.85 -2.36 11.00
N GLY A 106 -8.08 -2.86 10.89
CA GLY A 106 -8.95 -2.67 9.73
C GLY A 106 -9.29 -1.21 9.49
N ALA A 107 -9.54 -0.44 10.55
CA ALA A 107 -9.75 1.01 10.46
C ALA A 107 -8.51 1.73 9.94
N ILE A 108 -7.32 1.43 10.50
CA ILE A 108 -6.04 2.00 10.04
C ILE A 108 -5.82 1.69 8.56
N LYS A 109 -6.01 0.43 8.14
CA LYS A 109 -5.87 0.05 6.73
C LYS A 109 -6.89 0.75 5.84
N GLY A 110 -8.13 0.87 6.27
CA GLY A 110 -9.16 1.64 5.57
C GLY A 110 -8.77 3.10 5.38
N THR A 111 -8.21 3.73 6.42
CA THR A 111 -7.69 5.10 6.37
C THR A 111 -6.54 5.22 5.37
N ILE A 112 -5.59 4.29 5.38
CA ILE A 112 -4.49 4.26 4.41
C ILE A 112 -5.03 4.14 2.99
N ILE A 113 -6.02 3.27 2.75
CA ILE A 113 -6.63 3.07 1.43
C ILE A 113 -7.29 4.36 0.92
N ILE A 114 -8.11 5.04 1.73
CA ILE A 114 -8.76 6.27 1.28
C ILE A 114 -7.76 7.41 1.07
N VAL A 115 -6.71 7.51 1.90
CA VAL A 115 -5.63 8.49 1.70
C VAL A 115 -4.91 8.22 0.38
N LEU A 116 -4.51 6.98 0.11
CA LEU A 116 -3.85 6.62 -1.14
C LEU A 116 -4.75 6.86 -2.36
N ALA A 117 -6.02 6.45 -2.28
CA ALA A 117 -6.98 6.67 -3.36
C ALA A 117 -7.17 8.18 -3.64
N PHE A 118 -7.29 8.98 -2.59
CA PHE A 118 -7.40 10.43 -2.71
C PHE A 118 -6.12 11.06 -3.29
N SER A 119 -4.94 10.66 -2.84
CA SER A 119 -3.67 11.13 -3.38
C SER A 119 -3.54 10.84 -4.88
N VAL A 120 -3.97 9.66 -5.33
CA VAL A 120 -3.99 9.32 -6.77
C VAL A 120 -4.98 10.19 -7.53
N ILE A 121 -6.16 10.46 -6.98
CA ILE A 121 -7.16 11.33 -7.61
C ILE A 121 -6.63 12.76 -7.73
N VAL A 122 -6.07 13.32 -6.65
CA VAL A 122 -5.50 14.67 -6.63
C VAL A 122 -4.34 14.77 -7.62
N LEU A 123 -3.42 13.80 -7.62
CA LEU A 123 -2.32 13.74 -8.58
C LEU A 123 -2.84 13.68 -10.02
N GLY A 124 -3.88 12.89 -10.28
CA GLY A 124 -4.52 12.83 -11.59
C GLY A 124 -5.10 14.17 -12.02
N TYR A 125 -5.77 14.89 -11.11
CA TYR A 125 -6.27 16.23 -11.39
C TYR A 125 -5.15 17.22 -11.67
N ASP A 126 -4.08 17.19 -10.88
CA ASP A 126 -2.94 18.08 -11.04
C ASP A 126 -2.20 17.83 -12.37
N VAL A 127 -2.06 16.58 -12.78
CA VAL A 127 -1.40 16.21 -14.05
C VAL A 127 -2.21 16.66 -15.27
N VAL A 128 -3.55 16.60 -15.20
CA VAL A 128 -4.40 16.84 -16.38
C VAL A 128 -4.90 18.29 -16.46
N TRP A 129 -5.24 18.92 -15.34
CA TRP A 129 -5.84 20.26 -15.29
C TRP A 129 -5.03 21.29 -14.49
N GLY A 130 -3.90 20.89 -13.89
CA GLY A 130 -3.11 21.75 -13.01
C GLY A 130 -3.79 21.99 -11.66
N VAL A 131 -3.05 22.59 -10.72
CA VAL A 131 -3.47 22.79 -9.31
C VAL A 131 -4.77 23.63 -9.20
N GLN A 132 -5.04 24.48 -10.19
CA GLN A 132 -6.21 25.37 -10.24
C GLN A 132 -7.49 24.64 -10.68
N GLY A 133 -7.39 23.45 -11.27
CA GLY A 133 -8.52 22.64 -11.73
C GLY A 133 -9.14 21.72 -10.68
N ARG A 134 -8.68 21.78 -9.41
CA ARG A 134 -9.14 20.90 -8.33
C ARG A 134 -10.63 21.15 -8.01
N PRO A 135 -11.49 20.13 -8.03
CA PRO A 135 -12.92 20.28 -7.74
C PRO A 135 -13.19 20.84 -6.34
N GLY A 136 -14.22 21.69 -6.20
CA GLY A 136 -14.54 22.36 -4.94
C GLY A 136 -14.83 21.42 -3.76
N TRP A 137 -15.34 20.21 -4.00
CA TRP A 137 -15.60 19.21 -2.96
C TRP A 137 -14.32 18.59 -2.37
N ILE A 138 -13.17 18.70 -3.07
CA ILE A 138 -11.83 18.32 -2.57
C ILE A 138 -11.29 19.43 -1.68
N VAL A 139 -11.32 20.68 -2.18
CA VAL A 139 -10.74 21.84 -1.49
C VAL A 139 -11.52 22.21 -0.23
N GLN A 140 -12.84 21.94 -0.21
CA GLN A 140 -13.71 22.21 0.93
C GLN A 140 -13.73 21.10 1.99
N ALA A 141 -13.04 19.98 1.76
CA ALA A 141 -13.02 18.87 2.72
C ALA A 141 -12.25 19.25 4.00
N ARG A 142 -12.78 18.90 5.18
CA ARG A 142 -12.11 19.20 6.46
C ARG A 142 -10.74 18.55 6.61
N THR A 143 -10.51 17.45 5.91
CA THR A 143 -9.25 16.69 5.94
C THR A 143 -8.21 17.24 4.97
N TYR A 144 -8.63 18.10 4.02
CA TYR A 144 -7.75 18.67 3.01
C TYR A 144 -6.55 19.45 3.61
N PRO A 145 -6.70 20.29 4.65
CA PRO A 145 -5.56 21.01 5.23
C PRO A 145 -4.49 20.08 5.81
N PHE A 146 -4.91 18.98 6.47
CA PHE A 146 -3.97 18.00 7.03
C PHE A 146 -3.20 17.26 5.94
N VAL A 147 -3.90 16.83 4.89
CA VAL A 147 -3.28 16.12 3.77
C VAL A 147 -2.36 17.05 2.97
N ASN A 148 -2.78 18.30 2.73
CA ASN A 148 -1.98 19.29 2.01
C ASN A 148 -0.70 19.69 2.77
N ALA A 149 -0.78 19.90 4.08
CA ALA A 149 0.39 20.22 4.91
C ALA A 149 1.43 19.09 4.92
N ALA A 150 0.98 17.82 4.99
CA ALA A 150 1.87 16.67 4.90
C ALA A 150 2.56 16.58 3.51
N SER A 151 1.84 16.89 2.43
CA SER A 151 2.40 16.95 1.09
C SER A 151 3.43 18.07 0.91
N GLU A 152 3.14 19.29 1.40
CA GLU A 152 4.10 20.41 1.36
C GLU A 152 5.39 20.07 2.12
N ALA A 153 5.28 19.50 3.33
CA ALA A 153 6.43 19.09 4.11
C ALA A 153 7.32 18.08 3.36
N MET A 154 6.71 17.10 2.67
CA MET A 154 7.46 16.16 1.83
C MET A 154 8.14 16.84 0.64
N VAL A 155 7.45 17.76 -0.05
CA VAL A 155 8.01 18.49 -1.20
C VAL A 155 9.20 19.35 -0.77
N THR A 156 9.10 20.05 0.36
CA THR A 156 10.19 20.84 0.91
C THR A 156 11.39 19.96 1.26
N MET A 157 11.18 18.83 1.92
CA MET A 157 12.26 17.90 2.28
C MET A 157 12.97 17.33 1.03
N ILE A 158 12.23 17.06 -0.05
CA ILE A 158 12.80 16.61 -1.33
C ILE A 158 13.57 17.74 -2.02
N ALA A 159 13.06 18.98 -1.96
CA ALA A 159 13.70 20.16 -2.54
C ALA A 159 15.01 20.50 -1.83
N GLU A 160 15.04 20.42 -0.50
CA GLU A 160 16.25 20.62 0.31
C GLU A 160 17.32 19.58 -0.04
N ARG A 161 16.98 18.28 -0.07
CA ARG A 161 17.95 17.24 -0.44
C ARG A 161 18.50 17.40 -1.86
N ARG A 162 17.70 17.91 -2.81
CA ARG A 162 18.17 18.20 -4.16
C ARG A 162 19.14 19.39 -4.19
N ARG A 163 18.92 20.42 -3.36
CA ARG A 163 19.84 21.56 -3.23
C ARG A 163 21.15 21.15 -2.60
N GLU A 164 21.11 20.42 -1.49
CA GLU A 164 22.31 19.90 -0.82
C GLU A 164 23.13 18.99 -1.75
N GLY A 165 22.47 18.15 -2.55
CA GLY A 165 23.13 17.34 -3.57
C GLY A 165 23.77 18.17 -4.69
N ALA A 166 23.11 19.23 -5.14
CA ALA A 166 23.63 20.13 -6.18
C ALA A 166 24.81 20.99 -5.69
N GLU A 167 24.82 21.40 -4.42
CA GLU A 167 25.92 22.13 -3.78
C GLU A 167 27.14 21.23 -3.52
N ALA A 168 26.92 19.96 -3.17
CA ALA A 168 28.00 18.97 -3.01
C ALA A 168 28.65 18.56 -4.35
N GLU A 169 27.91 18.65 -5.46
CA GLU A 169 28.39 18.30 -6.81
C GLU A 169 29.13 19.45 -7.51
N ASN A 170 28.97 20.71 -7.03
CA ASN A 170 29.55 21.90 -7.67
C ASN A 170 30.31 22.81 -6.69
N PRO A 171 31.49 22.40 -6.17
CA PRO A 171 32.25 23.14 -5.17
C PRO A 171 32.94 24.43 -5.67
N VAL A 172 32.80 24.77 -6.97
CA VAL A 172 33.64 25.79 -7.65
C VAL A 172 33.06 27.22 -7.61
N SER A 173 31.86 27.45 -7.09
CA SER A 173 31.30 28.81 -6.93
C SER A 173 31.59 29.48 -5.58
N ALA A 174 32.42 28.87 -4.73
CA ALA A 174 32.77 29.37 -3.40
C ALA A 174 34.17 30.00 -3.27
N GLU A 175 34.81 30.38 -4.40
CA GLU A 175 35.99 31.26 -4.42
C GLU A 175 35.68 32.61 -5.07
#